data_AF-A0A2M7P6G2-F1
#
_entry.id   AF-A0A2M7P6G2-F1
#
_cell.length_a   1.000
_cell.length_b   1.000
_cell.length_c   1.000
_cell.angle_alpha   90.00
_cell.angle_beta   90.00
_cell.angle_gamma   90.00
#
_symmetry.space_group_name_H-M   'P 1'
#
loop_
_entity.id
_entity.type
_entity.pdbx_description
1 polymer ?
#
loop_
_entity_poly.entity_id
_entity_poly.type
_entity_poly.pdbx_seq_one_letter_code
_entity_poly.pdbx_strand_id
1 'polypeptide(L)'
;TASIVKEWLAKMGIVVELRRQKDLRTVDLLSFQAALSDLVQWCASEIEPWRATHHVVFNLTGGFKSIQGFLQTLAQFYADETIYIFESNSELLRLPRLPLRMAADDVVRQHIAAFRCLATGLDLSSDDTIGIPETLL
;
A
#
# COMPACT_ATOMS: atom_id res chain seq x y z
N THR A 1 14.29 -9.83 -13.44
CA THR A 1 13.00 -9.60 -14.13
C THR A 1 12.63 -8.14 -14.22
N ALA A 2 12.52 -7.40 -13.11
CA ALA A 2 12.10 -5.98 -13.12
C ALA A 2 12.92 -5.07 -14.08
N SER A 3 14.24 -5.21 -14.12
CA SER A 3 15.11 -4.42 -15.01
C SER A 3 14.81 -4.64 -16.50
N ILE A 4 14.50 -5.89 -16.89
CA ILE A 4 14.18 -6.24 -18.28
C ILE A 4 12.88 -5.56 -18.70
N VAL A 5 11.87 -5.58 -17.83
CA VAL A 5 10.58 -4.91 -18.08
C VAL A 5 10.77 -3.39 -18.20
N LYS A 6 11.58 -2.79 -17.31
CA LYS A 6 11.94 -1.36 -17.38
C LYS A 6 12.57 -1.02 -18.73
N GLU A 7 13.59 -1.76 -19.15
CA GLU A 7 14.30 -1.51 -20.40
C GLU A 7 13.37 -1.63 -21.62
N TRP A 8 12.47 -2.62 -21.62
CA TRP A 8 11.52 -2.81 -22.70
C TRP A 8 10.52 -1.65 -22.79
N LEU A 9 9.92 -1.25 -21.68
CA LEU A 9 8.98 -0.12 -21.63
C LEU A 9 9.67 1.22 -21.96
N ALA A 10 10.89 1.43 -21.49
CA ALA A 10 11.67 2.63 -21.79
C ALA A 10 11.97 2.76 -23.30
N LYS A 11 12.22 1.65 -24.01
CA LYS A 11 12.36 1.64 -25.47
C LYS A 11 11.08 2.06 -26.20
N MET A 12 9.91 1.91 -25.57
CA MET A 12 8.63 2.36 -26.09
C MET A 12 8.32 3.83 -25.74
N GLY A 13 9.26 4.54 -25.10
CA GLY A 13 9.08 5.93 -24.68
C GLY A 13 8.30 6.10 -23.38
N ILE A 14 8.06 5.02 -22.63
CA ILE A 14 7.35 5.06 -21.35
C ILE A 14 8.35 5.37 -20.23
N VAL A 15 8.03 6.36 -19.40
CA VAL A 15 8.83 6.67 -18.20
C VAL A 15 8.58 5.58 -17.16
N VAL A 16 9.64 4.93 -16.69
CA VAL A 16 9.55 3.81 -15.73
C VAL A 16 10.48 4.02 -14.55
N GLU A 17 9.89 4.02 -13.37
CA GLU A 17 10.57 3.98 -12.09
C GLU A 17 10.52 2.56 -11.51
N LEU A 18 11.64 2.09 -10.95
CA LEU A 18 11.70 0.82 -10.23
C LEU A 18 11.84 1.09 -8.75
N ARG A 19 10.84 0.64 -7.98
CA ARG A 19 10.89 0.64 -6.53
C ARG A 19 11.11 -0.77 -6.02
N ARG A 20 12.08 -0.95 -5.13
CA ARG A 20 12.28 -2.21 -4.40
C ARG A 20 11.75 -2.06 -2.98
N GLN A 21 10.63 -2.72 -2.68
CA GLN A 21 10.25 -2.97 -1.28
C GLN A 21 11.02 -4.18 -0.76
N LYS A 22 11.65 -4.04 0.39
CA LYS A 22 12.31 -5.17 1.09
C LYS A 22 11.29 -5.89 1.98
N ASP A 23 11.64 -7.10 2.40
CA ASP A 23 10.96 -7.79 3.50
C ASP A 23 9.48 -8.16 3.28
N LEU A 24 9.00 -8.05 2.03
CA LEU A 24 7.73 -8.63 1.58
C LEU A 24 7.76 -10.16 1.42
N ARG A 25 8.87 -10.80 1.79
CA ARG A 25 8.97 -12.26 1.90
C ARG A 25 8.72 -12.61 3.36
N THR A 26 7.82 -13.56 3.61
CA THR A 26 7.44 -14.05 4.94
C THR A 26 8.57 -14.89 5.58
N VAL A 27 9.75 -14.32 5.74
CA VAL A 27 10.86 -14.93 6.51
C VAL A 27 10.59 -14.74 8.00
N ASP A 28 10.10 -13.56 8.37
CA ASP A 28 9.60 -13.24 9.70
C ASP A 28 8.39 -12.30 9.62
N LEU A 29 7.49 -12.42 10.60
CA LEU A 29 6.21 -11.71 10.60
C LEU A 29 6.37 -10.21 10.87
N LEU A 30 7.32 -9.83 11.73
CA LEU A 30 7.54 -8.44 12.13
C LEU A 30 8.07 -7.60 10.96
N SER A 31 9.07 -8.09 10.23
CA SER A 31 9.61 -7.40 9.06
C SER A 31 8.58 -7.36 7.93
N PHE A 32 7.73 -8.38 7.81
CA PHE A 32 6.62 -8.35 6.86
C PHE A 32 5.60 -7.25 7.21
N GLN A 33 5.20 -7.14 8.48
CA GLN A 33 4.29 -6.07 8.94
C GLN A 33 4.91 -4.68 8.73
N ALA A 34 6.17 -4.49 9.09
CA ALA A 34 6.89 -3.24 8.83
C ALA A 34 6.91 -2.91 7.32
N ALA A 35 7.16 -3.89 6.46
CA ALA A 35 7.12 -3.70 5.02
C ALA A 35 5.72 -3.35 4.47
N LEU A 36 4.64 -3.78 5.13
CA LEU A 36 3.28 -3.33 4.79
C LEU A 36 3.05 -1.88 5.22
N SER A 37 3.50 -1.48 6.41
CA SER A 37 3.44 -0.08 6.86
C SER A 37 4.23 0.86 5.94
N ASP A 38 5.41 0.45 5.47
CA ASP A 38 6.19 1.18 4.46
C ASP A 38 5.42 1.37 3.15
N LEU A 39 4.62 0.37 2.73
CA LEU A 39 3.79 0.48 1.52
C LEU A 39 2.65 1.48 1.72
N VAL A 40 2.02 1.50 2.90
CA VAL A 40 1.00 2.50 3.23
C VAL A 40 1.59 3.90 3.19
N GLN A 41 2.76 4.08 3.82
CA GLN A 41 3.46 5.37 3.82
C GLN A 41 3.81 5.81 2.41
N TRP A 42 4.34 4.91 1.57
CA TRP A 42 4.66 5.21 0.18
C TRP A 42 3.43 5.59 -0.65
N CYS A 43 2.31 4.90 -0.47
CA CYS A 43 1.06 5.28 -1.14
C CYS A 43 0.61 6.69 -0.73
N ALA A 44 0.70 7.02 0.57
CA ALA A 44 0.31 8.33 1.07
C ALA A 44 1.26 9.46 0.63
N SER A 45 2.58 9.22 0.61
CA SER A 45 3.57 10.26 0.32
C SER A 45 3.82 10.45 -1.17
N GLU A 46 3.82 9.38 -1.96
CA GLU A 46 4.19 9.43 -3.37
C GLU A 46 2.97 9.32 -4.28
N ILE A 47 2.06 8.37 -4.03
CA ILE A 47 0.96 8.06 -4.95
C ILE A 47 -0.20 9.04 -4.82
N GLU A 48 -0.60 9.39 -3.60
CA GLU A 48 -1.72 10.30 -3.37
C GLU A 48 -1.51 11.68 -4.04
N PRO A 49 -0.32 12.31 -3.99
CA PRO A 49 -0.06 13.54 -4.74
C PRO A 49 -0.24 13.39 -6.26
N TRP A 50 0.09 12.23 -6.84
CA TRP A 50 -0.10 12.00 -8.28
C TRP A 50 -1.57 12.00 -8.67
N ARG A 51 -2.49 11.54 -7.81
CA ARG A 51 -3.93 11.56 -8.10
C ARG A 51 -4.51 12.95 -8.32
N ALA A 52 -3.87 13.99 -7.77
CA ALA A 52 -4.31 15.36 -8.01
C ALA A 52 -4.07 15.82 -9.46
N THR A 53 -3.16 15.17 -10.19
CA THR A 53 -2.72 15.60 -11.52
C THR A 53 -2.79 14.51 -12.59
N HIS A 54 -2.93 13.25 -12.20
CA HIS A 54 -2.90 12.08 -13.06
C HIS A 54 -4.01 11.09 -12.67
N HIS A 55 -4.40 10.25 -13.61
CA HIS A 55 -5.27 9.09 -13.35
C HIS A 55 -4.41 7.91 -12.91
N VAL A 56 -4.53 7.52 -11.64
CA VAL A 56 -3.68 6.46 -11.04
C VAL A 56 -4.33 5.10 -11.20
N VAL A 57 -3.63 4.19 -11.87
CA VAL A 57 -4.09 2.80 -12.11
C VAL A 57 -3.22 1.82 -11.35
N PHE A 58 -3.84 1.02 -10.47
CA PHE A 58 -3.18 -0.09 -9.81
C PHE A 58 -3.39 -1.36 -10.64
N ASN A 59 -2.32 -1.87 -11.25
CA ASN A 59 -2.33 -3.16 -11.93
C ASN A 59 -1.89 -4.27 -10.96
N LEU A 60 -2.84 -5.11 -10.57
CA LEU A 60 -2.63 -6.18 -9.59
C LEU A 60 -2.51 -7.57 -10.23
N THR A 61 -2.22 -7.65 -11.52
CA THR A 61 -2.09 -8.94 -12.25
C THR A 61 -0.95 -9.79 -11.70
N GLY A 62 0.19 -9.18 -11.38
CA GLY A 62 1.37 -9.86 -10.85
C GLY A 62 1.55 -9.68 -9.35
N GLY A 63 2.37 -10.54 -8.74
CA GLY A 63 2.77 -10.42 -7.34
C GLY A 63 2.41 -11.64 -6.49
N PHE A 64 2.77 -11.59 -5.22
CA PHE A 64 2.45 -12.63 -4.25
C PHE A 64 1.05 -12.40 -3.66
N LYS A 65 0.28 -13.47 -3.43
CA LYS A 65 -1.15 -13.40 -3.07
C LYS A 65 -1.43 -12.56 -1.82
N SER A 66 -0.63 -12.66 -0.77
CA SER A 66 -0.85 -11.87 0.45
C SER A 66 -0.66 -10.37 0.20
N ILE A 67 0.31 -10.00 -0.63
CA ILE A 67 0.58 -8.61 -1.01
C ILE A 67 -0.52 -8.09 -1.93
N GLN A 68 -1.02 -8.91 -2.86
CA GLN A 68 -2.13 -8.54 -3.74
C GLN A 68 -3.39 -8.18 -2.93
N GLY A 69 -3.77 -8.97 -1.93
CA GLY A 69 -4.92 -8.67 -1.07
C GLY A 69 -4.76 -7.34 -0.31
N PHE A 70 -3.54 -7.06 0.15
CA PHE A 70 -3.23 -5.79 0.81
C PHE A 70 -3.28 -4.60 -0.16
N LEU A 71 -2.59 -4.70 -1.31
CA LEU A 71 -2.58 -3.64 -2.33
C LEU A 71 -3.96 -3.40 -2.93
N GLN A 72 -4.82 -4.43 -3.04
CA GLN A 72 -6.21 -4.27 -3.45
C GLN A 72 -6.99 -3.39 -2.46
N THR A 73 -6.74 -3.55 -1.16
CA THR A 73 -7.34 -2.69 -0.13
C THR A 73 -6.81 -1.26 -0.25
N LEU A 74 -5.50 -1.08 -0.40
CA LEU A 74 -4.91 0.26 -0.58
C LEU A 74 -5.40 0.94 -1.86
N ALA A 75 -5.62 0.20 -2.93
CA ALA A 75 -6.10 0.75 -4.20
C ALA A 75 -7.50 1.40 -4.05
N GLN A 76 -8.32 0.96 -3.09
CA GLN A 76 -9.61 1.62 -2.80
C GLN A 76 -9.43 3.05 -2.28
N PHE A 77 -8.28 3.35 -1.67
CA PHE A 77 -7.98 4.65 -1.08
C PHE A 77 -7.07 5.51 -1.96
N TYR A 78 -6.13 4.89 -2.69
CA TYR A 78 -5.01 5.58 -3.36
C TYR A 78 -4.99 5.40 -4.89
N ALA A 79 -6.00 4.77 -5.49
CA ALA A 79 -6.08 4.60 -6.94
C ALA A 79 -7.41 5.08 -7.52
N ASP A 80 -7.37 5.56 -8.76
CA ASP A 80 -8.56 5.87 -9.53
C ASP A 80 -9.19 4.63 -10.16
N GLU A 81 -8.37 3.65 -10.47
CA GLU A 81 -8.77 2.38 -11.08
C GLU A 81 -7.90 1.23 -10.57
N THR A 82 -8.50 0.06 -10.38
CA THR A 82 -7.80 -1.18 -10.05
C THR A 82 -8.10 -2.21 -11.13
N ILE A 83 -7.05 -2.77 -11.73
CA ILE A 83 -7.17 -3.70 -12.86
C ILE A 83 -6.46 -5.02 -12.59
N TYR A 84 -6.97 -6.07 -13.24
CA TYR A 84 -6.39 -7.41 -13.27
C TYR A 84 -6.57 -8.01 -14.66
N ILE A 85 -5.51 -8.59 -15.23
CA ILE A 85 -5.58 -9.28 -16.52
C ILE A 85 -5.86 -10.76 -16.26
N PHE A 86 -6.95 -11.29 -16.81
CA PHE A 86 -7.18 -12.73 -16.78
C PHE A 86 -6.20 -13.43 -17.73
N GLU A 87 -5.40 -14.35 -17.23
CA GLU A 87 -4.41 -15.05 -18.08
C GLU A 87 -5.08 -16.01 -19.08
N SER A 88 -6.26 -16.55 -18.73
CA SER A 88 -6.98 -17.52 -19.56
C SER A 88 -7.70 -16.90 -20.75
N ASN A 89 -8.16 -15.65 -20.61
CA ASN A 89 -8.95 -14.92 -21.59
C ASN A 89 -8.38 -13.51 -21.60
N SER A 90 -7.95 -12.95 -22.73
CA SER A 90 -7.27 -11.64 -22.84
C SER A 90 -8.15 -10.42 -22.49
N GLU A 91 -8.94 -10.54 -21.44
CA GLU A 91 -9.88 -9.57 -20.89
C GLU A 91 -9.24 -8.83 -19.71
N LEU A 92 -9.59 -7.57 -19.60
CA LEU A 92 -9.18 -6.70 -18.52
C LEU A 92 -10.32 -6.58 -17.50
N LEU A 93 -10.16 -7.21 -16.34
CA LEU A 93 -11.07 -7.04 -15.22
C LEU A 93 -10.78 -5.70 -14.53
N ARG A 94 -11.82 -4.89 -14.36
CA ARG A 94 -11.81 -3.69 -13.53
C ARG A 94 -12.51 -3.99 -12.22
N LEU A 95 -11.78 -3.89 -11.12
CA LEU A 95 -12.38 -4.13 -9.80
C LEU A 95 -13.26 -2.93 -9.43
N PRO A 96 -14.47 -3.16 -8.90
CA PRO A 96 -15.36 -2.08 -8.51
C PRO A 96 -14.77 -1.28 -7.35
N ARG A 97 -14.97 0.05 -7.39
CA ARG A 97 -14.66 0.92 -6.25
C ARG A 97 -15.78 0.89 -5.24
N LEU A 98 -15.41 0.71 -3.99
CA LEU A 98 -16.34 0.72 -2.86
C LEU A 98 -16.38 2.12 -2.24
N PRO A 99 -17.54 2.60 -1.77
CA PRO A 99 -17.66 3.89 -1.10
C PRO A 99 -17.10 3.82 0.32
N LEU A 100 -15.77 3.73 0.44
CA LEU A 100 -15.04 3.58 1.70
C LEU A 100 -14.37 4.90 2.11
N ARG A 101 -14.17 5.07 3.42
CA ARG A 101 -13.34 6.13 3.99
C ARG A 101 -12.46 5.53 5.08
N MET A 102 -11.22 5.98 5.18
CA MET A 102 -10.35 5.61 6.30
C MET A 102 -10.83 6.30 7.57
N ALA A 103 -10.98 5.55 8.66
CA ALA A 103 -11.34 6.07 9.98
C ALA A 103 -10.09 6.40 10.83
N ALA A 104 -9.00 6.83 10.19
CA ALA A 104 -7.72 7.06 10.87
C ALA A 104 -7.83 8.12 11.97
N ASP A 105 -8.49 9.25 11.68
CA ASP A 105 -8.69 10.34 12.65
C ASP A 105 -9.42 9.88 13.91
N ASP A 106 -10.46 9.06 13.76
CA ASP A 106 -11.25 8.55 14.88
C ASP A 106 -10.40 7.62 15.76
N VAL A 107 -9.60 6.74 15.12
CA VAL A 107 -8.69 5.83 15.83
C VAL A 107 -7.62 6.63 16.59
N VAL A 108 -7.00 7.63 15.96
CA VAL A 108 -5.99 8.48 16.61
C VAL A 108 -6.59 9.26 17.78
N ARG A 109 -7.81 9.79 17.63
CA ARG A 109 -8.51 10.50 18.72
C ARG A 109 -8.82 9.59 19.89
N GLN A 110 -9.27 8.36 19.62
CA GLN A 110 -9.59 7.38 20.67
C GLN A 110 -8.34 6.94 21.45
N HIS A 111 -7.18 6.91 20.80
CA HIS A 111 -5.91 6.46 21.40
C HIS A 111 -4.89 7.59 21.53
N ILE A 112 -5.35 8.84 21.69
CA ILE A 112 -4.49 10.04 21.60
C ILE A 112 -3.33 10.04 22.61
N ALA A 113 -3.51 9.41 23.77
CA ALA A 113 -2.45 9.27 24.77
C ALA A 113 -1.27 8.45 24.21
N ALA A 114 -1.56 7.30 23.61
CA ALA A 114 -0.56 6.43 23.00
C ALA A 114 0.19 7.15 21.87
N PHE A 115 -0.53 7.81 20.95
CA PHE A 115 0.09 8.56 19.84
C PHE A 115 0.93 9.75 20.32
N ARG A 116 0.54 10.43 21.41
CA ARG A 116 1.35 11.50 22.00
C ARG A 116 2.64 10.97 22.61
N CYS A 117 2.58 9.83 23.30
CA CYS A 117 3.79 9.18 23.84
C CYS A 117 4.75 8.80 22.70
N LEU A 118 4.25 8.17 21.64
CA LEU A 118 5.04 7.84 20.44
C LEU A 118 5.70 9.08 19.83
N ALA A 119 4.94 10.17 19.67
CA ALA A 119 5.47 11.42 19.12
C ALA A 119 6.60 12.04 19.96
N THR A 120 6.63 11.76 21.27
CA THR A 120 7.69 12.20 22.19
C THR A 120 8.81 11.18 22.38
N GLY A 121 8.73 10.00 21.75
CA GLY A 121 9.70 8.92 21.91
C GLY A 121 9.62 8.25 23.29
N LEU A 122 8.47 8.30 23.97
CA LEU A 122 8.23 7.57 25.21
C LEU A 122 7.82 6.14 24.89
N ASP A 123 8.34 5.20 25.69
CA ASP A 123 7.99 3.79 25.56
C ASP A 123 6.51 3.55 25.89
N LEU A 124 5.84 2.75 25.07
CA LEU A 124 4.50 2.25 25.31
C LEU A 124 4.55 0.84 25.87
N SER A 125 3.67 0.54 26.82
CA SER A 125 3.42 -0.84 27.22
C SER A 125 2.56 -1.55 26.16
N SER A 126 2.53 -2.89 26.21
CA SER A 126 1.62 -3.68 25.38
C SER A 126 0.15 -3.35 25.63
N ASP A 127 -0.20 -2.86 26.83
CA ASP A 127 -1.56 -2.50 27.19
C ASP A 127 -1.98 -1.16 26.55
N ASP A 128 -1.03 -0.26 26.31
CA ASP A 128 -1.29 1.05 25.70
C ASP A 128 -1.57 0.97 24.19
N THR A 129 -1.19 -0.14 23.55
CA THR A 129 -1.37 -0.36 22.10
C THR A 129 -2.58 -1.23 21.76
N ILE A 130 -3.28 -1.77 22.76
CA ILE A 130 -4.47 -2.59 22.55
C ILE A 130 -5.54 -1.80 21.78
N GLY A 131 -5.99 -2.37 20.65
CA GLY A 131 -7.05 -1.77 19.83
C GLY A 131 -6.55 -0.75 18.80
N ILE A 132 -5.25 -0.41 18.79
CA ILE A 132 -4.64 0.39 17.74
C ILE A 132 -4.26 -0.54 16.59
N PRO A 133 -4.75 -0.31 15.35
CA PRO A 133 -4.32 -1.06 14.18
C PRO A 133 -2.81 -0.98 14.00
N GLU A 134 -2.18 -2.11 13.71
CA GLU A 134 -0.72 -2.24 13.55
C GLU A 134 -0.15 -1.38 12.42
N THR A 135 -0.99 -0.93 11.48
CA THR A 135 -0.59 -0.01 10.40
C THR A 135 -0.41 1.43 10.87
N LEU A 136 -0.81 1.75 12.11
CA LEU A 136 -0.65 3.07 12.72
C LEU A 136 0.41 3.09 13.84
N LEU A 137 1.01 1.94 14.16
CA LEU A 137 2.08 1.79 15.15
C LEU A 137 3.44 1.68 14.47
#